data_AF-A0A842J7Y0-F1
#
_entry.id   AF-A0A842J7Y0-F1
#
_cell.length_a   1.000
_cell.length_b   1.000
_cell.length_c   1.000
_cell.angle_alpha   90.00
_cell.angle_beta   90.00
_cell.angle_gamma   90.00
#
_symmetry.space_group_name_H-M   'P 1'
#
loop_
_entity.id
_entity.type
_entity.pdbx_description
1 polymer ?
#
loop_
_entity_poly.entity_id
_entity_poly.type
_entity_poly.pdbx_seq_one_letter_code
_entity_poly.pdbx_strand_id
1 'polypeptide(L)'
;MGKKNKNDWMYPQVIDNGEVEIIEEFLELPEEKILAEAGNKLIRFDMNMIEYPLFSKNRKRKPNQVVIYYFNQRKDKYIEVRPTSGDSIPGELEERIFIALTKIMRDKKYGIEFIVSASEILDNLNVENRGTRQTLLKQIKGSIARLSQTSYTFKNTLYSNTEGSIVEDTILTNIMNVRIITKTKAKGGETEYFRDGRISEIYKISLSQPFYNNIVRKGYLVYNSELLLEMGSPITRAIYLLINKWRFNRLHIKEKLEVLIKRIPLSFDKKVISRSASIIEKSCKDLKEKGLIENFNIIKEGTWETAEIEFFFNEEHNLIKQDNFFQDRNQFNNLMISFTEEKNIEENSEKLEETERVLDEIFSLLPEKAKTLKTMPKTIMDMIKIYGLEKVKLAANYTKQNSTLSIRTYFINSLEKDWIADFKFQEKKKQQQSLKFQMLQEEIDKEKESVEKEQQELDELKIKYRNLSEKEKKKIEQDALKDYLLEAGNESSTVKRAFTLGKLSIIAKYLDKIKYFTDLNILEIVEDKIEVVIDNKKYLSQDEIRNEIRTKSMNYSNIFFFGVEEETTLLLEVGRILFNQYDQAKIQSEDIDVIVRRAIQELKKEKK
;
A
#
# COMPACT_ATOMS: atom_id res chain seq x y z
N MET A 1 -2.30 -22.05 71.95
CA MET A 1 -3.62 -21.72 71.34
C MET A 1 -3.96 -20.28 71.69
N GLY A 2 -4.07 -19.38 70.71
CA GLY A 2 -4.55 -18.01 70.90
C GLY A 2 -5.70 -17.75 69.93
N LYS A 3 -6.81 -17.18 70.42
CA LYS A 3 -8.03 -16.98 69.63
C LYS A 3 -7.79 -15.95 68.52
N LYS A 4 -7.97 -16.33 67.25
CA LYS A 4 -8.11 -15.35 66.16
C LYS A 4 -9.48 -14.69 66.27
N ASN A 5 -9.51 -13.37 66.44
CA ASN A 5 -10.74 -12.61 66.23
C ASN A 5 -11.17 -12.74 64.76
N LYS A 6 -12.42 -13.16 64.55
CA LYS A 6 -13.12 -12.92 63.29
C LYS A 6 -13.71 -11.50 63.40
N ASN A 7 -13.18 -10.57 62.60
CA ASN A 7 -13.77 -9.29 62.15
C ASN A 7 -12.64 -8.29 61.90
N ASP A 8 -11.91 -8.46 60.79
CA ASP A 8 -10.97 -7.45 60.30
C ASP A 8 -10.91 -7.51 58.76
N TRP A 9 -12.06 -7.17 58.15
CA TRP A 9 -12.25 -7.06 56.71
C TRP A 9 -12.82 -5.66 56.43
N MET A 10 -12.14 -4.87 55.58
CA MET A 10 -12.42 -3.46 55.20
C MET A 10 -11.58 -2.35 55.85
N TYR A 11 -10.27 -2.56 56.00
CA TYR A 11 -9.31 -1.47 55.76
C TYR A 11 -8.55 -1.76 54.46
N PRO A 12 -8.49 -0.83 53.49
CA PRO A 12 -7.54 -0.97 52.39
C PRO A 12 -6.15 -0.96 53.01
N GLN A 13 -5.37 -2.02 52.77
CA GLN A 13 -3.98 -2.03 53.18
C GLN A 13 -3.26 -0.90 52.43
N VAL A 14 -2.91 0.16 53.15
CA VAL A 14 -2.00 1.18 52.64
C VAL A 14 -0.64 0.49 52.51
N ILE A 15 -0.32 0.05 51.30
CA ILE A 15 1.00 -0.45 50.99
C ILE A 15 1.91 0.78 51.02
N ASP A 16 2.70 0.91 52.10
CA ASP A 16 3.78 1.87 52.15
C ASP A 16 4.82 1.46 51.10
N ASN A 17 4.76 2.16 49.96
CA ASN A 17 5.62 1.90 48.82
C ASN A 17 6.98 2.59 48.97
N GLY A 18 7.22 3.34 50.05
CA GLY A 18 8.39 4.19 50.24
C GLY A 18 8.30 5.54 49.52
N GLU A 19 9.24 6.43 49.81
CA GLU A 19 9.31 7.77 49.23
C GLU A 19 9.60 7.74 47.71
N VAL A 20 9.01 8.69 46.98
CA VAL A 20 9.21 8.88 45.54
C VAL A 20 10.23 9.99 45.31
N GLU A 21 11.35 9.65 44.67
CA GLU A 21 12.36 10.63 44.26
C GLU A 21 12.07 11.10 42.83
N ILE A 22 12.01 12.41 42.60
CA ILE A 22 11.86 13.00 41.26
C ILE A 22 13.18 13.63 40.84
N ILE A 23 13.67 13.27 39.64
CA ILE A 23 14.85 13.86 39.00
C ILE A 23 14.40 14.59 37.73
N GLU A 24 14.85 15.84 37.56
CA GLU A 24 14.60 16.63 36.36
C GLU A 24 15.90 16.81 35.54
N GLU A 25 15.84 16.61 34.23
CA GLU A 25 16.96 16.80 33.31
C GLU A 25 16.55 17.68 32.11
N PHE A 26 17.42 18.58 31.65
CA PHE A 26 17.12 19.54 30.57
C PHE A 26 17.88 19.22 29.26
N LEU A 27 17.13 19.00 28.19
CA LEU A 27 17.57 18.51 26.89
C LEU A 27 17.19 19.50 25.78
N GLU A 28 17.93 20.61 25.61
CA GLU A 28 17.63 21.59 24.55
C GLU A 28 17.94 21.06 23.14
N LEU A 29 16.98 21.21 22.20
CA LEU A 29 17.02 20.60 20.87
C LEU A 29 16.77 21.61 19.72
N PRO A 30 17.56 21.55 18.63
CA PRO A 30 17.11 21.94 17.30
C PRO A 30 16.54 20.71 16.56
N GLU A 31 15.33 20.84 16.02
CA GLU A 31 14.66 19.75 15.28
C GLU A 31 14.25 20.21 13.89
N GLU A 32 14.94 19.70 12.86
CA GLU A 32 14.34 19.41 11.55
C GLU A 32 15.22 18.42 10.77
N LYS A 33 14.59 17.60 9.93
CA LYS A 33 15.18 16.82 8.81
C LYS A 33 15.98 15.53 9.11
N ILE A 34 15.28 14.38 8.94
CA ILE A 34 15.50 13.28 7.95
C ILE A 34 15.31 11.84 8.55
N LEU A 35 14.82 10.89 7.72
CA LEU A 35 14.34 9.53 8.06
C LEU A 35 14.68 8.46 6.97
N ALA A 36 14.30 7.18 7.21
CA ALA A 36 14.23 6.01 6.29
C ALA A 36 15.56 5.22 6.01
N GLU A 37 15.70 3.88 5.81
CA GLU A 37 15.05 2.59 6.25
C GLU A 37 16.07 1.38 6.11
N ALA A 38 15.68 0.13 6.46
CA ALA A 38 15.91 -1.20 5.80
C ALA A 38 16.82 -2.32 6.44
N GLY A 39 16.98 -3.53 5.84
CA GLY A 39 17.39 -4.86 6.45
C GLY A 39 18.77 -5.51 6.08
N ASN A 40 19.20 -6.72 6.51
CA ASN A 40 18.60 -7.77 7.35
C ASN A 40 19.64 -8.43 8.32
N LYS A 41 19.17 -9.22 9.32
CA LYS A 41 19.59 -9.20 10.76
C LYS A 41 18.96 -8.03 11.55
N LEU A 42 18.21 -7.18 10.87
CA LEU A 42 17.88 -5.87 11.42
C LEU A 42 16.49 -5.85 12.06
N ILE A 43 16.25 -4.78 12.82
CA ILE A 43 14.98 -4.45 13.44
C ILE A 43 14.60 -3.03 13.08
N ARG A 44 13.31 -2.81 12.93
CA ARG A 44 12.71 -1.48 12.87
C ARG A 44 12.66 -0.93 14.28
N PHE A 45 13.17 0.27 14.47
CA PHE A 45 13.25 0.96 15.75
C PHE A 45 12.44 2.24 15.64
N ASP A 46 11.51 2.44 16.58
CA ASP A 46 10.69 3.65 16.66
C ASP A 46 11.59 4.87 16.91
N MET A 47 11.33 5.95 16.16
CA MET A 47 12.05 7.22 16.26
C MET A 47 12.15 7.77 17.69
N ASN A 48 11.04 7.76 18.43
CA ASN A 48 10.96 8.19 19.84
C ASN A 48 11.93 7.41 20.72
N MET A 49 12.16 6.12 20.43
CA MET A 49 13.06 5.27 21.21
C MET A 49 14.55 5.53 20.91
N ILE A 50 14.84 6.22 19.80
CA ILE A 50 16.19 6.73 19.45
C ILE A 50 16.38 8.12 20.04
N GLU A 51 15.36 8.96 19.90
CA GLU A 51 15.39 10.38 20.29
C GLU A 51 15.36 10.61 21.78
N TYR A 52 14.65 9.74 22.49
CA TYR A 52 14.28 9.95 23.88
C TYR A 52 14.80 8.82 24.78
N PRO A 53 15.25 9.16 25.99
CA PRO A 53 15.89 8.22 26.90
C PRO A 53 14.89 7.33 27.65
N LEU A 54 14.14 6.50 26.91
CA LEU A 54 13.18 5.56 27.51
C LEU A 54 13.86 4.46 28.35
N PHE A 55 15.16 4.24 28.12
CA PHE A 55 16.04 3.34 28.87
C PHE A 55 17.15 4.15 29.53
N SER A 56 17.14 4.19 30.86
CA SER A 56 18.16 4.92 31.62
C SER A 56 19.54 4.26 31.49
N LYS A 57 20.53 5.10 31.14
CA LYS A 57 21.94 4.74 30.99
C LYS A 57 22.68 4.71 32.34
N ASN A 58 22.02 5.16 33.41
CA ASN A 58 22.53 5.05 34.78
C ASN A 58 22.44 3.57 35.25
N ARG A 59 23.54 3.08 35.84
CA ARG A 59 23.63 1.73 36.43
C ARG A 59 23.24 1.68 37.92
N LYS A 60 23.06 2.83 38.56
CA LYS A 60 22.69 2.98 39.98
C LYS A 60 21.28 3.59 40.14
N ARG A 61 20.31 3.05 39.40
CA ARG A 61 18.91 3.47 39.46
C ARG A 61 18.31 3.04 40.80
N LYS A 62 17.48 3.89 41.40
CA LYS A 62 16.79 3.55 42.67
C LYS A 62 15.36 3.08 42.39
N PRO A 63 14.76 2.26 43.27
CA PRO A 63 13.32 2.05 43.30
C PRO A 63 12.56 3.37 43.47
N ASN A 64 11.35 3.47 42.94
CA ASN A 64 10.46 4.65 43.01
C ASN A 64 11.02 5.97 42.44
N GLN A 65 12.13 5.91 41.71
CA GLN A 65 12.74 7.09 41.11
C GLN A 65 12.04 7.44 39.79
N VAL A 66 11.34 8.57 39.75
CA VAL A 66 10.73 9.17 38.56
C VAL A 66 11.74 10.10 37.91
N VAL A 67 11.85 10.06 36.58
CA VAL A 67 12.75 10.96 35.83
C VAL A 67 11.95 11.74 34.80
N ILE A 68 12.09 13.07 34.79
CA ILE A 68 11.42 13.97 33.84
C ILE A 68 12.48 14.65 32.98
N TYR A 69 12.41 14.40 31.68
CA TYR A 69 13.27 15.02 30.67
C TYR A 69 12.52 16.18 30.01
N TYR A 70 12.96 17.41 30.26
CA TYR A 70 12.38 18.63 29.67
C TYR A 70 13.15 19.02 28.41
N PHE A 71 12.44 19.22 27.30
CA PHE A 71 13.04 19.58 26.01
C PHE A 71 13.06 21.08 25.75
N ASN A 72 12.48 21.88 26.66
CA ASN A 72 12.53 23.33 26.61
C ASN A 72 12.49 23.96 28.02
N GLN A 73 12.91 25.22 28.11
CA GLN A 73 12.97 25.97 29.37
C GLN A 73 11.59 26.26 29.97
N ARG A 74 10.54 26.28 29.13
CA ARG A 74 9.13 26.50 29.54
C ARG A 74 8.49 25.28 30.22
N LYS A 75 9.15 24.11 30.18
CA LYS A 75 8.67 22.85 30.77
C LYS A 75 7.33 22.33 30.21
N ASP A 76 6.89 22.83 29.05
CA ASP A 76 5.68 22.40 28.33
C ASP A 76 5.96 21.37 27.22
N LYS A 77 7.24 21.06 26.94
CA LYS A 77 7.68 19.86 26.19
C LYS A 77 8.49 18.93 27.12
N TYR A 78 7.98 17.75 27.42
CA TYR A 78 8.69 16.80 28.29
C TYR A 78 8.35 15.32 28.05
N ILE A 79 9.17 14.45 28.62
CA ILE A 79 8.89 13.02 28.84
C ILE A 79 9.13 12.68 30.31
N GLU A 80 8.09 12.22 30.99
CA GLU A 80 8.19 11.62 32.33
C GLU A 80 8.28 10.09 32.19
N VAL A 81 9.24 9.49 32.89
CA VAL A 81 9.40 8.04 33.03
C VAL A 81 9.17 7.66 34.48
N ARG A 82 8.07 6.94 34.75
CA ARG A 82 7.62 6.58 36.09
C ARG A 82 7.63 5.06 36.27
N PRO A 83 8.41 4.51 37.21
CA PRO A 83 8.42 3.08 37.47
C PRO A 83 7.17 2.68 38.25
N THR A 84 6.89 1.37 38.26
CA THR A 84 5.93 0.78 39.19
C THR A 84 6.46 0.86 40.62
N SER A 85 5.57 1.00 41.59
CA SER A 85 5.91 1.05 43.02
C SER A 85 6.80 -0.12 43.44
N GLY A 86 7.90 0.19 44.13
CA GLY A 86 8.91 -0.77 44.57
C GLY A 86 9.95 -1.16 43.51
N ASP A 87 9.83 -0.70 42.26
CA ASP A 87 10.78 -0.99 41.18
C ASP A 87 11.48 0.28 40.64
N SER A 88 12.55 0.07 39.87
CA SER A 88 13.31 1.11 39.16
C SER A 88 12.90 1.21 37.69
N ILE A 89 13.15 2.35 37.05
CA ILE A 89 12.89 2.53 35.61
C ILE A 89 13.73 1.57 34.73
N PRO A 90 13.29 1.25 33.50
CA PRO A 90 14.05 0.45 32.54
C PRO A 90 15.45 1.01 32.26
N GLY A 91 16.40 0.13 31.94
CA GLY A 91 17.73 0.53 31.47
C GLY A 91 18.42 -0.56 30.67
N GLU A 92 19.74 -0.69 30.81
CA GLU A 92 20.59 -1.50 29.91
C GLU A 92 20.11 -2.94 29.62
N LEU A 93 19.56 -3.67 30.61
CA LEU A 93 19.04 -5.02 30.40
C LEU A 93 17.68 -5.01 29.68
N GLU A 94 16.78 -4.10 30.09
CA GLU A 94 15.48 -3.90 29.46
C GLU A 94 15.61 -3.44 28.00
N GLU A 95 16.57 -2.57 27.70
CA GLU A 95 16.93 -2.12 26.34
C GLU A 95 17.33 -3.32 25.46
N ARG A 96 18.20 -4.21 25.96
CA ARG A 96 18.61 -5.41 25.22
C ARG A 96 17.47 -6.40 25.04
N ILE A 97 16.63 -6.59 26.06
CA ILE A 97 15.44 -7.44 25.96
C ILE A 97 14.45 -6.85 24.95
N PHE A 98 14.25 -5.53 24.92
CA PHE A 98 13.42 -4.88 23.91
C PHE A 98 13.97 -5.07 22.47
N ILE A 99 15.28 -4.97 22.27
CA ILE A 99 15.94 -5.27 20.99
C ILE A 99 15.73 -6.74 20.58
N ALA A 100 15.83 -7.68 21.52
CA ALA A 100 15.53 -9.10 21.27
C ALA A 100 14.03 -9.33 20.97
N LEU A 101 13.13 -8.63 21.65
CA LEU A 101 11.68 -8.72 21.42
C LEU A 101 11.27 -8.16 20.07
N THR A 102 11.85 -7.05 19.61
CA THR A 102 11.60 -6.51 18.25
C THR A 102 12.20 -7.40 17.16
N LYS A 103 13.32 -8.09 17.42
CA LYS A 103 13.86 -9.15 16.53
C LYS A 103 12.87 -10.32 16.39
N ILE A 104 12.34 -10.80 17.51
CA ILE A 104 11.34 -11.88 17.56
C ILE A 104 10.01 -11.46 16.92
N MET A 105 9.59 -10.20 17.11
CA MET A 105 8.41 -9.62 16.49
C MET A 105 8.52 -9.61 14.96
N ARG A 106 9.68 -9.20 14.40
CA ARG A 106 9.98 -9.30 12.96
C ARG A 106 9.88 -10.75 12.48
N ASP A 107 10.51 -11.68 13.19
CA ASP A 107 10.52 -13.10 12.81
C ASP A 107 9.10 -13.71 12.83
N LYS A 108 8.21 -13.15 13.65
CA LYS A 108 6.76 -13.42 13.70
C LYS A 108 5.95 -12.41 12.87
N LYS A 109 6.55 -11.87 11.81
CA LYS A 109 5.92 -11.05 10.75
C LYS A 109 5.29 -9.73 11.22
N TYR A 110 5.84 -9.11 12.24
CA TYR A 110 5.35 -7.85 12.84
C TYR A 110 3.89 -7.89 13.34
N GLY A 111 3.38 -9.05 13.74
CA GLY A 111 2.06 -9.15 14.36
C GLY A 111 1.92 -8.26 15.61
N ILE A 112 0.76 -7.59 15.75
CA ILE A 112 0.41 -6.73 16.90
C ILE A 112 0.65 -7.46 18.23
N GLU A 113 0.24 -8.73 18.28
CA GLU A 113 0.52 -9.62 19.40
C GLU A 113 1.40 -10.79 18.94
N PHE A 114 2.38 -11.17 19.75
CA PHE A 114 3.19 -12.36 19.52
C PHE A 114 3.48 -13.13 20.82
N ILE A 115 3.65 -14.45 20.69
CA ILE A 115 3.96 -15.33 21.82
C ILE A 115 5.46 -15.67 21.80
N VAL A 116 6.10 -15.58 22.97
CA VAL A 116 7.53 -15.83 23.15
C VAL A 116 7.81 -16.54 24.48
N SER A 117 8.86 -17.37 24.52
CA SER A 117 9.36 -17.97 25.77
C SER A 117 10.58 -17.24 26.34
N ALA A 118 10.88 -17.44 27.64
CA ALA A 118 12.10 -16.87 28.24
C ALA A 118 13.40 -17.36 27.57
N SER A 119 13.41 -18.62 27.10
CA SER A 119 14.55 -19.19 26.36
C SER A 119 14.72 -18.52 24.99
N GLU A 120 13.63 -18.32 24.25
CA GLU A 120 13.63 -17.69 22.92
C GLU A 120 14.14 -16.24 22.96
N ILE A 121 13.81 -15.48 24.01
CA ILE A 121 14.40 -14.16 24.28
C ILE A 121 15.91 -14.29 24.53
N LEU A 122 16.33 -15.26 25.34
CA LEU A 122 17.72 -15.46 25.72
C LEU A 122 18.61 -15.95 24.56
N ASP A 123 18.03 -16.70 23.63
CA ASP A 123 18.67 -17.08 22.36
C ASP A 123 18.88 -15.84 21.48
N ASN A 124 17.88 -14.96 21.40
CA ASN A 124 17.94 -13.70 20.64
C ASN A 124 18.76 -12.58 21.32
N LEU A 125 19.29 -12.77 22.53
CA LEU A 125 20.16 -11.80 23.21
C LEU A 125 21.65 -11.93 22.82
N ASN A 126 22.01 -12.90 21.98
CA ASN A 126 23.39 -13.23 21.56
C ASN A 126 24.34 -13.45 22.77
N VAL A 127 23.90 -14.21 23.78
CA VAL A 127 24.71 -14.54 24.97
C VAL A 127 25.17 -15.99 24.91
N GLU A 128 26.46 -16.21 24.65
CA GLU A 128 27.08 -17.53 24.56
C GLU A 128 27.38 -18.16 25.93
N ASN A 129 27.80 -17.34 26.91
CA ASN A 129 28.25 -17.85 28.21
C ASN A 129 27.10 -18.49 29.02
N ARG A 130 27.18 -19.80 29.24
CA ARG A 130 26.15 -20.60 29.94
C ARG A 130 25.85 -20.14 31.37
N GLY A 131 26.83 -19.59 32.10
CA GLY A 131 26.63 -19.04 33.44
C GLY A 131 25.82 -17.74 33.39
N THR A 132 26.23 -16.81 32.53
CA THR A 132 25.52 -15.56 32.28
C THR A 132 24.08 -15.81 31.82
N ARG A 133 23.87 -16.80 30.93
CA ARG A 133 22.54 -17.24 30.46
C ARG A 133 21.60 -17.61 31.62
N GLN A 134 22.07 -18.37 32.62
CA GLN A 134 21.22 -18.76 33.76
C GLN A 134 20.82 -17.57 34.65
N THR A 135 21.71 -16.61 34.84
CA THR A 135 21.42 -15.38 35.60
C THR A 135 20.39 -14.53 34.87
N LEU A 136 20.58 -14.31 33.56
CA LEU A 136 19.66 -13.54 32.73
C LEU A 136 18.27 -14.19 32.66
N LEU A 137 18.18 -15.52 32.54
CA LEU A 137 16.91 -16.25 32.51
C LEU A 137 16.03 -15.94 33.74
N LYS A 138 16.64 -15.80 34.92
CA LYS A 138 15.94 -15.42 36.17
C LYS A 138 15.47 -13.96 36.16
N GLN A 139 16.16 -13.08 35.42
CA GLN A 139 15.86 -11.66 35.34
C GLN A 139 14.82 -11.32 34.27
N ILE A 140 14.71 -12.12 33.19
CA ILE A 140 13.80 -11.86 32.05
C ILE A 140 12.37 -11.56 32.51
N LYS A 141 11.80 -12.34 33.43
CA LYS A 141 10.43 -12.11 33.93
C LYS A 141 10.27 -10.72 34.57
N GLY A 142 11.23 -10.32 35.40
CA GLY A 142 11.24 -9.01 36.05
C GLY A 142 11.42 -7.87 35.06
N SER A 143 12.34 -8.01 34.10
CA SER A 143 12.55 -7.00 33.05
C SER A 143 11.36 -6.87 32.10
N ILE A 144 10.66 -7.96 31.75
CA ILE A 144 9.41 -7.91 30.97
C ILE A 144 8.29 -7.21 31.75
N ALA A 145 8.14 -7.52 33.05
CA ALA A 145 7.17 -6.83 33.90
C ALA A 145 7.47 -5.32 33.97
N ARG A 146 8.74 -4.95 34.23
CA ARG A 146 9.21 -3.56 34.27
C ARG A 146 8.96 -2.82 32.95
N LEU A 147 9.28 -3.43 31.80
CA LEU A 147 8.99 -2.88 30.46
C LEU A 147 7.50 -2.61 30.24
N SER A 148 6.63 -3.43 30.83
CA SER A 148 5.18 -3.34 30.63
C SER A 148 4.47 -2.43 31.64
N GLN A 149 5.02 -2.31 32.85
CA GLN A 149 4.37 -1.61 33.97
C GLN A 149 4.98 -0.21 34.25
N THR A 150 6.10 0.14 33.62
CA THR A 150 6.61 1.53 33.62
C THR A 150 5.71 2.40 32.75
N SER A 151 5.22 3.51 33.30
CA SER A 151 4.44 4.48 32.55
C SER A 151 5.32 5.63 32.04
N TYR A 152 4.97 6.10 30.85
CA TYR A 152 5.62 7.16 30.11
C TYR A 152 4.58 8.24 29.80
N THR A 153 4.83 9.47 30.22
CA THR A 153 4.00 10.63 29.88
C THR A 153 4.76 11.48 28.87
N PHE A 154 4.33 11.47 27.62
CA PHE A 154 4.86 12.33 26.56
C PHE A 154 3.99 13.58 26.47
N LYS A 155 4.54 14.76 26.73
CA LYS A 155 3.84 16.03 26.51
C LYS A 155 4.52 16.81 25.39
N ASN A 156 3.79 17.01 24.29
CA ASN A 156 4.26 17.74 23.10
C ASN A 156 5.62 17.22 22.57
N THR A 157 5.80 15.89 22.63
CA THR A 157 7.06 15.19 22.36
C THR A 157 6.89 13.87 21.61
N LEU A 158 5.73 13.19 21.66
CA LEU A 158 5.59 11.91 20.96
C LEU A 158 5.48 12.13 19.45
N TYR A 159 6.42 11.60 18.68
CA TYR A 159 6.30 11.52 17.23
C TYR A 159 5.25 10.46 16.84
N SER A 160 4.22 10.89 16.11
CA SER A 160 3.19 10.04 15.51
C SER A 160 3.40 9.98 14.01
N ASN A 161 3.86 8.84 13.51
CA ASN A 161 4.00 8.64 12.08
C ASN A 161 2.64 8.51 11.34
N THR A 162 1.53 8.40 12.08
CA THR A 162 0.18 8.51 11.51
C THR A 162 -0.14 9.96 11.10
N GLU A 163 0.36 10.93 11.88
CA GLU A 163 0.20 12.37 11.61
C GLU A 163 1.40 12.96 10.84
N GLY A 164 2.54 12.26 10.85
CA GLY A 164 3.80 12.71 10.24
C GLY A 164 4.57 13.72 11.09
N SER A 165 4.05 14.07 12.27
CA SER A 165 4.53 15.13 13.15
C SER A 165 4.65 14.67 14.61
N ILE A 166 5.15 15.56 15.47
CA ILE A 166 4.99 15.43 16.92
C ILE A 166 3.52 15.72 17.26
N VAL A 167 2.92 14.92 18.14
CA VAL A 167 1.57 15.14 18.65
C VAL A 167 1.60 16.27 19.68
N GLU A 168 0.79 17.31 19.47
CA GLU A 168 0.63 18.45 20.39
C GLU A 168 -0.36 18.14 21.53
N ASP A 169 -0.15 17.02 22.22
CA ASP A 169 -0.98 16.54 23.33
C ASP A 169 -0.13 15.90 24.46
N THR A 170 -0.79 15.48 25.55
CA THR A 170 -0.21 14.72 26.67
C THR A 170 -0.63 13.25 26.61
N ILE A 171 0.24 12.40 26.07
CA ILE A 171 -0.02 10.96 25.91
C ILE A 171 0.61 10.19 27.07
N LEU A 172 -0.23 9.55 27.89
CA LEU A 172 0.17 8.58 28.91
C LEU A 172 0.11 7.17 28.33
N THR A 173 1.23 6.44 28.34
CA THR A 173 1.30 5.08 27.79
C THR A 173 2.39 4.24 28.46
N ASN A 174 2.53 2.98 28.08
CA ASN A 174 3.65 2.09 28.37
C ASN A 174 4.30 1.64 27.04
N ILE A 175 5.51 1.05 27.07
CA ILE A 175 6.15 0.57 25.83
C ILE A 175 5.40 -0.64 25.25
N MET A 176 4.94 -1.54 26.12
CA MET A 176 4.35 -2.81 25.73
C MET A 176 3.37 -3.34 26.77
N ASN A 177 2.44 -4.19 26.34
CA ASN A 177 1.57 -4.97 27.21
C ASN A 177 2.03 -6.43 27.23
N VAL A 178 1.89 -7.09 28.38
CA VAL A 178 2.23 -8.52 28.54
C VAL A 178 1.12 -9.29 29.26
N ARG A 179 0.80 -10.47 28.72
CA ARG A 179 0.02 -11.51 29.40
C ARG A 179 0.93 -12.72 29.65
N ILE A 180 1.24 -12.96 30.93
CA ILE A 180 2.01 -14.13 31.37
C ILE A 180 1.07 -15.34 31.44
N ILE A 181 1.40 -16.40 30.70
CA ILE A 181 0.57 -17.60 30.56
C ILE A 181 1.36 -18.80 31.09
N THR A 182 0.79 -19.51 32.05
CA THR A 182 1.32 -20.78 32.58
C THR A 182 0.71 -21.96 31.83
N LYS A 183 1.37 -23.13 31.86
CA LYS A 183 0.86 -24.39 31.25
C LYS A 183 -0.61 -24.70 31.60
N THR A 184 -1.03 -24.41 32.83
CA THR A 184 -2.40 -24.61 33.34
C THR A 184 -3.45 -23.62 32.81
N LYS A 185 -3.04 -22.48 32.25
CA LYS A 185 -3.92 -21.41 31.75
C LYS A 185 -3.89 -21.26 30.23
N ALA A 186 -3.03 -22.02 29.54
CA ALA A 186 -2.86 -22.00 28.10
C ALA A 186 -4.11 -22.52 27.36
N LYS A 187 -4.50 -21.86 26.28
CA LYS A 187 -5.64 -22.23 25.41
C LYS A 187 -5.25 -22.22 23.94
N GLY A 188 -5.84 -23.13 23.15
CA GLY A 188 -5.59 -23.21 21.69
C GLY A 188 -4.09 -23.36 21.38
N GLY A 189 -3.59 -22.55 20.44
CA GLY A 189 -2.17 -22.54 20.03
C GLY A 189 -1.17 -22.22 21.14
N GLU A 190 -1.59 -21.59 22.25
CA GLU A 190 -0.72 -21.38 23.42
C GLU A 190 -0.20 -22.71 24.00
N THR A 191 -0.95 -23.81 23.83
CA THR A 191 -0.60 -25.13 24.38
C THR A 191 0.61 -25.79 23.71
N GLU A 192 0.91 -25.42 22.46
CA GLU A 192 2.00 -26.05 21.69
C GLU A 192 3.38 -25.79 22.30
N TYR A 193 3.58 -24.58 22.84
CA TYR A 193 4.79 -24.17 23.54
C TYR A 193 5.08 -25.00 24.80
N PHE A 194 4.09 -25.73 25.35
CA PHE A 194 4.23 -26.53 26.56
C PHE A 194 4.42 -28.04 26.31
N ARG A 195 4.51 -28.47 25.04
CA ARG A 195 4.65 -29.89 24.63
C ARG A 195 5.93 -30.54 25.17
N ASP A 196 7.08 -29.85 25.08
CA ASP A 196 8.37 -30.33 25.61
C ASP A 196 8.43 -30.35 27.15
N GLY A 197 7.46 -29.75 27.84
CA GLY A 197 7.37 -29.74 29.30
C GLY A 197 8.43 -28.94 30.05
N ARG A 198 9.54 -28.55 29.40
CA ARG A 198 10.63 -27.73 29.97
C ARG A 198 10.22 -26.26 30.18
N ILE A 199 9.30 -25.75 29.38
CA ILE A 199 8.76 -24.39 29.49
C ILE A 199 7.66 -24.38 30.55
N SER A 200 7.80 -23.54 31.58
CA SER A 200 6.83 -23.36 32.67
C SER A 200 5.82 -22.24 32.41
N GLU A 201 6.28 -21.18 31.71
CA GLU A 201 5.49 -20.02 31.31
C GLU A 201 5.95 -19.43 29.97
N ILE A 202 5.00 -18.79 29.28
CA ILE A 202 5.21 -18.03 28.04
C ILE A 202 4.64 -16.62 28.22
N TYR A 203 5.12 -15.69 27.40
CA TYR A 203 4.68 -14.30 27.39
C TYR A 203 3.97 -14.02 26.06
N LYS A 204 2.71 -13.61 26.13
CA LYS A 204 2.04 -12.98 24.98
C LYS A 204 2.27 -11.47 25.10
N ILE A 205 2.96 -10.89 24.14
CA ILE A 205 3.44 -9.51 24.14
C ILE A 205 2.80 -8.74 22.99
N SER A 206 2.44 -7.49 23.24
CA SER A 206 2.10 -6.51 22.21
C SER A 206 2.78 -5.19 22.49
N LEU A 207 3.27 -4.50 21.46
CA LEU A 207 3.73 -3.12 21.61
C LEU A 207 2.52 -2.20 21.72
N SER A 208 2.62 -1.15 22.52
CA SER A 208 1.53 -0.18 22.67
C SER A 208 1.36 0.66 21.40
N GLN A 209 0.12 1.06 21.10
CA GLN A 209 -0.28 1.50 19.76
C GLN A 209 0.63 2.56 19.11
N PRO A 210 1.12 3.61 19.82
CA PRO A 210 2.01 4.59 19.20
C PRO A 210 3.33 3.95 18.73
N PHE A 211 3.96 3.13 19.58
CA PHE A 211 5.19 2.42 19.26
C PHE A 211 5.01 1.40 18.13
N TYR A 212 3.91 0.65 18.17
CA TYR A 212 3.56 -0.29 17.12
C TYR A 212 3.39 0.41 15.76
N ASN A 213 2.59 1.48 15.71
CA ASN A 213 2.31 2.24 14.49
C ASN A 213 3.58 2.79 13.84
N ASN A 214 4.50 3.34 14.65
CA ASN A 214 5.77 3.88 14.18
C ASN A 214 6.73 2.79 13.68
N ILE A 215 6.65 1.56 14.23
CA ILE A 215 7.46 0.41 13.79
C ILE A 215 6.92 -0.20 12.49
N VAL A 216 5.61 -0.17 12.22
CA VAL A 216 5.05 -0.79 11.01
C VAL A 216 4.83 0.17 9.84
N ARG A 217 4.73 1.49 10.08
CA ARG A 217 4.58 2.55 9.06
C ARG A 217 5.89 3.35 8.90
N LYS A 218 6.05 4.13 7.81
CA LYS A 218 7.25 4.87 7.33
C LYS A 218 8.09 5.75 8.31
N GLY A 219 7.83 5.75 9.61
CA GLY A 219 8.52 6.53 10.66
C GLY A 219 9.62 5.77 11.41
N TYR A 220 9.89 4.51 11.02
CA TYR A 220 10.98 3.72 11.58
C TYR A 220 12.34 4.06 10.95
N LEU A 221 13.39 3.91 11.75
CA LEU A 221 14.74 3.63 11.23
C LEU A 221 15.05 2.15 11.46
N VAL A 222 16.01 1.61 10.71
CA VAL A 222 16.27 0.16 10.75
C VAL A 222 17.74 -0.10 10.94
N TYR A 223 18.03 -1.01 11.86
CA TYR A 223 19.36 -1.21 12.42
C TYR A 223 19.63 -2.67 12.69
N ASN A 224 20.86 -3.11 12.48
CA ASN A 224 21.28 -4.46 12.76
C ASN A 224 21.11 -4.82 14.25
N SER A 225 20.14 -5.67 14.56
CA SER A 225 19.84 -6.05 15.95
C SER A 225 21.00 -6.79 16.60
N GLU A 226 21.74 -7.58 15.83
CA GLU A 226 22.88 -8.34 16.32
C GLU A 226 24.08 -7.42 16.58
N LEU A 227 24.36 -6.48 15.67
CA LEU A 227 25.36 -5.42 15.89
C LEU A 227 25.04 -4.60 17.14
N LEU A 228 23.77 -4.22 17.32
CA LEU A 228 23.33 -3.50 18.53
C LEU A 228 23.54 -4.36 19.79
N LEU A 229 23.20 -5.65 19.76
CA LEU A 229 23.41 -6.56 20.90
C LEU A 229 24.89 -6.87 21.19
N GLU A 230 25.75 -6.84 20.17
CA GLU A 230 27.21 -6.97 20.26
C GLU A 230 27.88 -5.71 20.83
N MET A 231 27.26 -4.53 20.73
CA MET A 231 27.73 -3.32 21.41
C MET A 231 27.49 -3.45 22.92
N GLY A 232 28.53 -3.86 23.66
CA GLY A 232 28.47 -4.04 25.11
C GLY A 232 28.19 -2.77 25.93
N SER A 233 28.30 -1.58 25.35
CA SER A 233 28.03 -0.29 26.01
C SER A 233 26.67 0.29 25.58
N PRO A 234 25.77 0.63 26.52
CA PRO A 234 24.49 1.26 26.20
C PRO A 234 24.62 2.69 25.66
N ILE A 235 25.80 3.31 25.86
CA ILE A 235 26.14 4.64 25.37
C ILE A 235 26.66 4.53 23.93
N THR A 236 27.49 3.53 23.63
CA THR A 236 27.95 3.23 22.26
C THR A 236 26.76 2.94 21.33
N ARG A 237 25.77 2.17 21.79
CA ARG A 237 24.48 1.98 21.08
C ARG A 237 23.75 3.30 20.83
N ALA A 238 23.58 4.13 21.86
CA ALA A 238 22.87 5.39 21.75
C ALA A 238 23.55 6.37 20.77
N ILE A 239 24.88 6.52 20.84
CA ILE A 239 25.65 7.32 19.88
C ILE A 239 25.42 6.79 18.45
N TYR A 240 25.59 5.48 18.23
CA TYR A 240 25.42 4.87 16.91
C TYR A 240 24.04 5.12 16.29
N LEU A 241 22.98 4.97 17.09
CA LEU A 241 21.60 5.24 16.65
C LEU A 241 21.41 6.72 16.32
N LEU A 242 21.83 7.63 17.21
CA LEU A 242 21.70 9.08 17.05
C LEU A 242 22.47 9.61 15.84
N ILE A 243 23.75 9.27 15.66
CA ILE A 243 24.56 9.81 14.56
C ILE A 243 24.09 9.29 13.19
N ASN A 244 23.64 8.04 13.09
CA ASN A 244 23.10 7.48 11.84
C ASN A 244 21.72 8.03 11.48
N LYS A 245 20.95 8.50 12.47
CA LYS A 245 19.80 9.37 12.23
C LYS A 245 20.26 10.73 11.72
N TRP A 246 20.98 11.51 12.54
CA TRP A 246 21.30 12.93 12.28
C TRP A 246 22.05 13.16 10.97
N ARG A 247 22.99 12.27 10.61
CA ARG A 247 23.76 12.41 9.36
C ARG A 247 22.93 12.17 8.12
N PHE A 248 21.83 11.42 8.21
CA PHE A 248 21.19 10.74 7.09
C PHE A 248 22.19 9.97 6.22
N ASN A 249 22.60 10.55 5.08
CA ASN A 249 23.58 10.02 4.13
C ASN A 249 24.82 10.94 4.01
N ARG A 250 24.92 12.00 4.83
CA ARG A 250 26.10 12.86 4.90
C ARG A 250 27.29 12.06 5.42
N LEU A 251 28.44 12.27 4.78
CA LEU A 251 29.73 11.70 5.15
C LEU A 251 30.42 12.44 6.31
N HIS A 252 29.84 13.56 6.73
CA HIS A 252 30.35 14.37 7.84
C HIS A 252 29.17 14.96 8.62
N ILE A 253 29.25 14.91 9.95
CA ILE A 253 28.44 15.73 10.85
C ILE A 253 29.35 16.38 11.89
N LYS A 254 29.00 17.60 12.27
CA LYS A 254 29.64 18.36 13.33
C LYS A 254 28.57 18.94 14.24
N GLU A 255 28.68 18.67 15.54
CA GLU A 255 27.72 19.10 16.54
C GLU A 255 28.39 19.50 17.85
N LYS A 256 27.68 20.24 18.71
CA LYS A 256 28.16 20.50 20.07
C LYS A 256 28.19 19.21 20.89
N LEU A 257 29.27 18.98 21.63
CA LEU A 257 29.40 17.82 22.52
C LEU A 257 28.29 17.80 23.60
N GLU A 258 27.84 18.99 24.03
CA GLU A 258 26.68 19.19 24.89
C GLU A 258 25.41 18.49 24.39
N VAL A 259 25.08 18.62 23.10
CA VAL A 259 23.86 18.06 22.51
C VAL A 259 23.90 16.54 22.58
N LEU A 260 25.06 15.94 22.31
CA LEU A 260 25.26 14.49 22.40
C LEU A 260 25.22 13.99 23.86
N ILE A 261 25.87 14.69 24.80
CA ILE A 261 25.84 14.37 26.24
C ILE A 261 24.41 14.41 26.77
N LYS A 262 23.64 15.46 26.44
CA LYS A 262 22.24 15.62 26.83
C LYS A 262 21.36 14.51 26.22
N ARG A 263 21.44 14.25 24.92
CA ARG A 263 20.61 13.21 24.26
C ARG A 263 20.87 11.78 24.76
N ILE A 264 21.99 11.49 25.42
CA ILE A 264 22.33 10.17 26.00
C ILE A 264 22.14 10.15 27.53
N PRO A 265 21.27 11.03 28.07
CA PRO A 265 21.37 11.67 29.39
C PRO A 265 22.60 11.29 30.23
N LEU A 266 23.69 11.98 29.94
CA LEU A 266 24.90 11.98 30.77
C LEU A 266 25.01 13.35 31.47
N SER A 267 25.58 13.38 32.68
CA SER A 267 25.74 14.65 33.43
C SER A 267 26.59 15.65 32.64
N PHE A 268 26.04 16.85 32.44
CA PHE A 268 26.71 17.97 31.79
C PHE A 268 27.24 19.00 32.82
N ASP A 269 27.24 18.67 34.11
CA ASP A 269 27.74 19.57 35.16
C ASP A 269 29.20 19.96 34.92
N LYS A 270 29.57 21.23 35.12
CA LYS A 270 30.96 21.74 35.02
C LYS A 270 32.00 20.87 35.75
N LYS A 271 31.60 20.19 36.83
CA LYS A 271 32.46 19.30 37.64
C LYS A 271 32.66 17.89 37.04
N VAL A 272 31.78 17.45 36.15
CA VAL A 272 31.68 16.05 35.66
C VAL A 272 31.74 15.95 34.14
N ILE A 273 31.52 17.05 33.41
CA ILE A 273 31.52 17.14 31.94
C ILE A 273 32.76 16.50 31.27
N SER A 274 33.95 16.61 31.88
CA SER A 274 35.18 15.95 31.40
C SER A 274 35.11 14.42 31.44
N ARG A 275 34.40 13.87 32.44
CA ARG A 275 34.13 12.44 32.57
C ARG A 275 33.11 11.99 31.54
N SER A 276 32.05 12.77 31.32
CA SER A 276 31.05 12.52 30.27
C SER A 276 31.70 12.56 28.88
N ALA A 277 32.54 13.55 28.61
CA ALA A 277 33.34 13.64 27.39
C ALA A 277 34.24 12.41 27.20
N SER A 278 34.95 11.95 28.23
CA SER A 278 35.78 10.73 28.16
C SER A 278 34.96 9.45 27.93
N ILE A 279 33.73 9.37 28.46
CA ILE A 279 32.79 8.27 28.21
C ILE A 279 32.30 8.28 26.75
N ILE A 280 31.99 9.46 26.19
CA ILE A 280 31.68 9.64 24.76
C ILE A 280 32.90 9.24 23.92
N GLU A 281 34.08 9.79 24.20
CA GLU A 281 35.33 9.51 23.47
C GLU A 281 35.64 8.01 23.43
N LYS A 282 35.53 7.30 24.56
CA LYS A 282 35.69 5.84 24.59
C LYS A 282 34.66 5.15 23.70
N SER A 283 33.39 5.55 23.81
CA SER A 283 32.32 4.96 23.02
C SER A 283 32.50 5.21 21.51
N CYS A 284 33.04 6.37 21.11
CA CYS A 284 33.40 6.67 19.73
C CYS A 284 34.62 5.87 19.23
N LYS A 285 35.59 5.57 20.10
CA LYS A 285 36.68 4.62 19.78
C LYS A 285 36.11 3.22 19.51
N ASP A 286 35.22 2.72 20.37
CA ASP A 286 34.53 1.44 20.14
C ASP A 286 33.79 1.40 18.78
N LEU A 287 33.18 2.52 18.35
CA LEU A 287 32.52 2.61 17.02
C LEU A 287 33.52 2.60 15.87
N LYS A 288 34.64 3.31 16.00
CA LYS A 288 35.70 3.35 14.99
C LYS A 288 36.38 1.99 14.83
N GLU A 289 36.71 1.32 15.94
CA GLU A 289 37.29 -0.03 15.97
C GLU A 289 36.36 -1.07 15.33
N LYS A 290 35.04 -0.86 15.42
CA LYS A 290 34.02 -1.70 14.75
C LYS A 290 33.74 -1.30 13.29
N GLY A 291 34.40 -0.28 12.74
CA GLY A 291 34.16 0.20 11.37
C GLY A 291 32.76 0.79 11.16
N LEU A 292 32.16 1.37 12.21
CA LEU A 292 30.81 1.97 12.17
C LEU A 292 30.83 3.49 11.99
N ILE A 293 32.03 4.07 12.12
CA ILE A 293 32.42 5.41 11.70
C ILE A 293 33.83 5.28 11.11
N GLU A 294 34.19 6.13 10.16
CA GLU A 294 35.56 6.19 9.63
C GLU A 294 36.50 6.82 10.67
N ASN A 295 36.09 7.94 11.24
CA ASN A 295 36.83 8.64 12.27
C ASN A 295 35.91 9.55 13.12
N PHE A 296 36.45 10.07 14.22
CA PHE A 296 35.85 11.18 14.96
C PHE A 296 36.93 12.11 15.51
N ASN A 297 36.59 13.39 15.67
CA ASN A 297 37.41 14.37 16.38
C ASN A 297 36.59 14.99 17.51
N ILE A 298 37.22 15.29 18.65
CA ILE A 298 36.63 16.16 19.67
C ILE A 298 37.45 17.44 19.70
N ILE A 299 36.84 18.54 19.28
CA ILE A 299 37.47 19.86 19.21
C ILE A 299 37.16 20.61 20.50
N LYS A 300 38.21 21.10 21.16
CA LYS A 300 38.10 21.83 22.42
C LYS A 300 38.96 23.10 22.36
N GLU A 301 38.36 24.18 21.87
CA GLU A 301 39.02 25.49 21.75
C GLU A 301 39.08 26.27 23.08
N GLY A 302 38.51 25.73 24.16
CA GLY A 302 38.48 26.38 25.48
C GLY A 302 38.01 25.45 26.59
N THR A 303 36.79 25.66 27.08
CA THR A 303 36.18 24.78 28.11
C THR A 303 35.57 23.53 27.47
N TRP A 304 35.16 22.57 28.29
CA TRP A 304 34.40 21.42 27.81
C TRP A 304 32.96 21.78 27.40
N GLU A 305 32.45 22.94 27.83
CA GLU A 305 31.09 23.40 27.54
C GLU A 305 30.96 23.89 26.09
N THR A 306 32.03 24.47 25.55
CA THR A 306 32.13 24.90 24.15
C THR A 306 32.78 23.84 23.25
N ALA A 307 32.92 22.59 23.72
CA ALA A 307 33.52 21.53 22.94
C ALA A 307 32.57 21.05 21.83
N GLU A 308 33.13 20.75 20.67
CA GLU A 308 32.42 20.22 19.51
C GLU A 308 32.91 18.80 19.20
N ILE A 309 32.08 18.01 18.55
CA ILE A 309 32.41 16.66 18.10
C ILE A 309 32.07 16.52 16.62
N GLU A 310 33.04 16.01 15.86
CA GLU A 310 32.94 15.71 14.43
C GLU A 310 32.94 14.20 14.24
N PHE A 311 32.07 13.71 13.37
CA PHE A 311 32.06 12.31 12.93
C PHE A 311 32.23 12.25 11.42
N PHE A 312 33.12 11.37 10.98
CA PHE A 312 33.44 11.12 9.58
C PHE A 312 33.00 9.72 9.18
N PHE A 313 32.50 9.60 7.96
CA PHE A 313 32.02 8.38 7.35
C PHE A 313 32.47 8.35 5.89
N ASN A 314 32.72 7.17 5.36
CA ASN A 314 32.91 6.95 3.92
C ASN A 314 31.60 6.46 3.27
N GLU A 315 31.58 6.33 1.94
CA GLU A 315 30.39 5.84 1.21
C GLU A 315 29.99 4.40 1.55
N GLU A 316 30.89 3.57 2.09
CA GLU A 316 30.56 2.22 2.54
C GLU A 316 29.50 2.25 3.65
N HIS A 317 29.57 3.23 4.57
CA HIS A 317 28.56 3.44 5.60
C HIS A 317 27.19 3.87 5.03
N ASN A 318 27.17 4.49 3.85
CA ASN A 318 25.94 4.81 3.13
C ASN A 318 25.39 3.60 2.38
N LEU A 319 26.27 2.80 1.77
CA LEU A 319 25.90 1.53 1.13
C LEU A 319 25.32 0.55 2.15
N ILE A 320 25.95 0.41 3.33
CA ILE A 320 25.45 -0.34 4.50
C ILE A 320 24.19 0.29 5.12
N LYS A 321 23.73 1.46 4.65
CA LYS A 321 22.43 2.03 5.00
C LYS A 321 21.38 1.89 3.87
N GLN A 322 21.78 1.62 2.63
CA GLN A 322 20.90 1.42 1.47
C GLN A 322 20.67 -0.07 1.12
N ASP A 323 21.69 -0.91 1.08
CA ASP A 323 21.59 -2.22 1.73
C ASP A 323 21.62 -1.95 3.24
N ASN A 324 20.87 -2.66 4.07
CA ASN A 324 19.81 -1.98 4.82
C ASN A 324 18.65 -1.63 3.87
N PHE A 325 18.32 -0.36 3.58
CA PHE A 325 17.03 0.09 2.93
C PHE A 325 16.24 -1.02 2.22
N PHE A 326 16.80 -1.58 1.16
CA PHE A 326 16.06 -2.47 0.27
C PHE A 326 15.76 -3.86 0.86
N GLN A 327 16.55 -4.40 1.79
CA GLN A 327 16.37 -5.78 2.26
C GLN A 327 15.15 -6.00 3.18
N ASP A 328 14.86 -5.12 4.14
CA ASP A 328 13.64 -5.22 4.98
C ASP A 328 12.41 -4.67 4.25
N ARG A 329 12.53 -3.70 3.34
CA ARG A 329 11.43 -3.36 2.41
C ARG A 329 11.03 -4.57 1.57
N ASN A 330 11.98 -5.30 1.00
CA ASN A 330 11.70 -6.51 0.23
C ASN A 330 11.10 -7.62 1.11
N GLN A 331 11.57 -7.78 2.35
CA GLN A 331 10.96 -8.72 3.30
C GLN A 331 9.53 -8.30 3.68
N PHE A 332 9.28 -7.02 3.95
CA PHE A 332 8.01 -6.51 4.45
C PHE A 332 6.93 -6.44 3.37
N ASN A 333 7.28 -6.08 2.13
CA ASN A 333 6.35 -6.15 1.00
C ASN A 333 5.86 -7.59 0.76
N ASN A 334 6.74 -8.59 0.93
CA ASN A 334 6.37 -10.00 0.87
C ASN A 334 5.56 -10.49 2.10
N LEU A 335 5.41 -9.66 3.13
CA LEU A 335 4.63 -9.95 4.35
C LEU A 335 3.27 -9.24 4.38
N MET A 336 3.13 -8.12 3.66
CA MET A 336 1.91 -7.29 3.55
C MET A 336 0.78 -7.92 2.70
N ILE A 337 0.65 -9.25 2.69
CA ILE A 337 -0.50 -9.96 2.10
C ILE A 337 -1.54 -10.28 3.20
N SER A 338 -2.01 -9.23 3.89
CA SER A 338 -3.30 -9.26 4.60
C SER A 338 -3.80 -7.84 4.94
N PHE A 339 -4.58 -7.28 4.01
CA PHE A 339 -5.54 -6.17 4.17
C PHE A 339 -5.06 -4.76 4.58
N THR A 340 -5.53 -3.80 3.77
CA THR A 340 -5.63 -2.35 3.99
C THR A 340 -4.32 -1.55 4.19
N GLU A 341 -3.81 -0.97 3.08
CA GLU A 341 -3.44 0.47 2.93
C GLU A 341 -2.73 0.75 1.58
N GLU A 342 -3.38 0.50 0.43
CA GLU A 342 -2.79 0.68 -0.92
C GLU A 342 -2.58 2.15 -1.37
N LYS A 343 -3.29 3.11 -0.76
CA LYS A 343 -3.43 4.48 -1.27
C LYS A 343 -2.19 5.39 -1.25
N ASN A 344 -1.02 4.89 -0.82
CA ASN A 344 0.23 5.66 -0.73
C ASN A 344 1.42 4.96 -1.44
N ILE A 345 1.12 4.02 -2.33
CA ILE A 345 2.11 3.30 -3.16
C ILE A 345 2.03 3.73 -4.62
N GLU A 346 0.81 4.01 -5.13
CA GLU A 346 0.51 4.31 -6.53
C GLU A 346 1.44 5.38 -7.14
N GLU A 347 1.60 6.56 -6.51
CA GLU A 347 2.41 7.68 -7.06
C GLU A 347 3.92 7.38 -7.30
N ASN A 348 4.47 6.32 -6.71
CA ASN A 348 5.87 5.92 -6.88
C ASN A 348 6.04 4.60 -7.64
N SER A 349 5.04 3.71 -7.65
CA SER A 349 4.99 2.63 -8.64
C SER A 349 4.73 3.19 -10.04
N GLU A 350 3.85 4.18 -10.18
CA GLU A 350 3.55 4.84 -11.46
C GLU A 350 4.81 5.42 -12.12
N LYS A 351 5.71 6.09 -11.39
CA LYS A 351 6.94 6.65 -11.97
C LYS A 351 7.97 5.60 -12.39
N LEU A 352 8.00 4.46 -11.71
CA LEU A 352 8.83 3.31 -12.08
C LEU A 352 8.25 2.60 -13.29
N GLU A 353 6.95 2.32 -13.30
CA GLU A 353 6.24 1.77 -14.45
C GLU A 353 6.29 2.69 -15.66
N GLU A 354 6.16 4.01 -15.50
CA GLU A 354 6.26 4.98 -16.59
C GLU A 354 7.68 5.00 -17.19
N THR A 355 8.71 4.89 -16.35
CA THR A 355 10.10 4.78 -16.81
C THR A 355 10.35 3.47 -17.56
N GLU A 356 9.82 2.34 -17.07
CA GLU A 356 9.93 1.03 -17.74
C GLU A 356 9.14 0.99 -19.05
N ARG A 357 7.88 1.49 -19.06
CA ARG A 357 7.04 1.61 -20.26
C ARG A 357 7.70 2.48 -21.35
N VAL A 358 8.29 3.62 -20.99
CA VAL A 358 9.00 4.50 -21.94
C VAL A 358 10.27 3.83 -22.49
N LEU A 359 11.00 3.08 -21.67
CA LEU A 359 12.15 2.30 -22.13
C LEU A 359 11.72 1.18 -23.09
N ASP A 360 10.70 0.40 -22.74
CA ASP A 360 10.18 -0.69 -23.59
C ASP A 360 9.61 -0.18 -24.91
N GLU A 361 8.90 0.95 -24.91
CA GLU A 361 8.42 1.61 -26.13
C GLU A 361 9.58 1.92 -27.08
N ILE A 362 10.66 2.54 -26.58
CA ILE A 362 11.84 2.86 -27.39
C ILE A 362 12.62 1.59 -27.79
N PHE A 363 12.70 0.58 -26.93
CA PHE A 363 13.30 -0.71 -27.27
C PHE A 363 12.52 -1.50 -28.33
N SER A 364 11.21 -1.28 -28.49
CA SER A 364 10.42 -1.84 -29.60
C SER A 364 10.79 -1.20 -30.96
N LEU A 365 11.15 0.08 -30.93
CA LEU A 365 11.54 0.89 -32.09
C LEU A 365 13.00 0.72 -32.50
N LEU A 366 13.84 0.11 -31.65
CA LEU A 366 15.25 -0.22 -31.93
C LEU A 366 15.42 -1.63 -32.56
N PRO A 367 16.60 -1.95 -33.15
CA PRO A 367 16.93 -3.33 -33.51
C PRO A 367 17.02 -4.23 -32.26
N GLU A 368 16.66 -5.51 -32.35
CA GLU A 368 16.68 -6.44 -31.19
C GLU A 368 18.03 -6.53 -30.49
N LYS A 369 19.14 -6.47 -31.26
CA LYS A 369 20.50 -6.43 -30.72
C LYS A 369 20.76 -5.24 -29.78
N ALA A 370 19.93 -4.20 -29.78
CA ALA A 370 20.00 -3.10 -28.82
C ALA A 370 19.59 -3.56 -27.39
N LYS A 371 18.65 -4.49 -27.27
CA LYS A 371 18.17 -5.02 -25.98
C LYS A 371 19.25 -5.79 -25.21
N THR A 372 20.26 -6.33 -25.90
CA THR A 372 21.38 -7.04 -25.27
C THR A 372 22.49 -6.11 -24.75
N LEU A 373 22.46 -4.82 -25.11
CA LEU A 373 23.47 -3.84 -24.71
C LEU A 373 23.16 -3.24 -23.34
N LYS A 374 23.86 -3.70 -22.29
CA LYS A 374 23.73 -3.21 -20.90
C LYS A 374 23.84 -1.68 -20.74
N THR A 375 24.51 -0.99 -21.67
CA THR A 375 24.68 0.48 -21.65
C THR A 375 23.56 1.24 -22.36
N MET A 376 22.65 0.55 -23.08
CA MET A 376 21.61 1.17 -23.87
C MET A 376 20.49 1.83 -23.04
N PRO A 377 19.95 1.23 -21.95
CA PRO A 377 18.90 1.87 -21.15
C PRO A 377 19.31 3.24 -20.63
N LYS A 378 20.51 3.34 -20.04
CA LYS A 378 21.08 4.62 -19.59
C LYS A 378 21.26 5.61 -20.74
N THR A 379 21.74 5.14 -21.90
CA THR A 379 21.92 5.98 -23.09
C THR A 379 20.59 6.53 -23.61
N ILE A 380 19.52 5.75 -23.59
CA ILE A 380 18.17 6.21 -23.95
C ILE A 380 17.70 7.30 -22.97
N MET A 381 17.79 7.05 -21.67
CA MET A 381 17.37 8.03 -20.64
C MET A 381 18.17 9.34 -20.70
N ASP A 382 19.48 9.27 -20.93
CA ASP A 382 20.33 10.45 -21.06
C ASP A 382 19.98 11.24 -22.34
N MET A 383 19.66 10.56 -23.44
CA MET A 383 19.23 11.20 -24.69
C MET A 383 17.82 11.81 -24.62
N ILE A 384 16.87 11.20 -23.89
CA ILE A 384 15.53 11.77 -23.66
C ILE A 384 15.65 13.12 -22.94
N LYS A 385 16.52 13.23 -21.94
CA LYS A 385 16.75 14.47 -21.19
C LYS A 385 17.33 15.61 -22.07
N ILE A 386 18.09 15.27 -23.11
CA ILE A 386 18.75 16.24 -24.00
C ILE A 386 17.86 16.62 -25.18
N TYR A 387 17.17 15.65 -25.79
CA TYR A 387 16.48 15.82 -27.09
C TYR A 387 14.96 15.66 -27.05
N GLY A 388 14.38 15.23 -25.93
CA GLY A 388 12.96 14.97 -25.78
C GLY A 388 12.50 13.63 -26.37
N LEU A 389 11.46 13.05 -25.77
CA LEU A 389 10.96 11.70 -26.08
C LEU A 389 10.68 11.48 -27.57
N GLU A 390 9.95 12.40 -28.21
CA GLU A 390 9.55 12.30 -29.62
C GLU A 390 10.73 12.24 -30.59
N LYS A 391 11.78 13.04 -30.35
CA LYS A 391 12.98 13.01 -31.21
C LYS A 391 13.74 11.69 -31.03
N VAL A 392 13.76 11.15 -29.81
CA VAL A 392 14.37 9.86 -29.48
C VAL A 392 13.62 8.66 -30.08
N LYS A 393 12.28 8.68 -30.12
CA LYS A 393 11.47 7.66 -30.82
C LYS A 393 11.76 7.62 -32.32
N LEU A 394 11.84 8.79 -32.96
CA LEU A 394 12.20 8.88 -34.38
C LEU A 394 13.63 8.40 -34.65
N ALA A 395 14.59 8.74 -33.78
CA ALA A 395 15.97 8.25 -33.84
C ALA A 395 16.05 6.72 -33.72
N ALA A 396 15.24 6.12 -32.84
CA ALA A 396 15.16 4.67 -32.67
C ALA A 396 14.70 3.98 -33.96
N ASN A 397 13.57 4.42 -34.52
CA ASN A 397 13.02 3.87 -35.77
C ASN A 397 14.01 4.05 -36.96
N TYR A 398 14.63 5.22 -37.08
CA TYR A 398 15.68 5.47 -38.09
C TYR A 398 16.90 4.53 -37.91
N THR A 399 17.33 4.31 -36.66
CA THR A 399 18.43 3.39 -36.33
C THR A 399 18.08 1.94 -36.67
N LYS A 400 16.82 1.52 -36.49
CA LYS A 400 16.33 0.18 -36.84
C LYS A 400 16.40 -0.12 -38.34
N GLN A 401 16.24 0.90 -39.19
CA GLN A 401 16.27 0.73 -40.64
C GLN A 401 17.68 0.81 -41.24
N ASN A 402 18.62 1.52 -40.59
CA ASN A 402 19.91 1.89 -41.22
C ASN A 402 21.18 1.43 -40.50
N SER A 403 21.11 0.88 -39.28
CA SER A 403 22.32 0.52 -38.51
C SER A 403 22.85 -0.90 -38.82
N THR A 404 24.14 -1.00 -39.15
CA THR A 404 24.78 -2.28 -39.51
C THR A 404 25.90 -2.73 -38.55
N LEU A 405 26.65 -1.81 -37.93
CA LEU A 405 27.92 -2.17 -37.24
C LEU A 405 28.11 -1.63 -35.80
N SER A 406 27.42 -0.57 -35.35
CA SER A 406 27.36 -0.20 -33.92
C SER A 406 26.07 0.55 -33.59
N ILE A 407 25.08 -0.15 -33.04
CA ILE A 407 23.72 0.38 -32.83
C ILE A 407 23.72 1.58 -31.87
N ARG A 408 24.42 1.47 -30.73
CA ARG A 408 24.50 2.55 -29.73
C ARG A 408 25.16 3.81 -30.31
N THR A 409 26.28 3.66 -31.02
CA THR A 409 26.99 4.79 -31.63
C THR A 409 26.18 5.40 -32.76
N TYR A 410 25.49 4.59 -33.57
CA TYR A 410 24.65 5.06 -34.67
C TYR A 410 23.41 5.83 -34.16
N PHE A 411 22.77 5.33 -33.11
CA PHE A 411 21.65 6.00 -32.43
C PHE A 411 22.04 7.39 -31.91
N ILE A 412 23.15 7.48 -31.16
CA ILE A 412 23.68 8.77 -30.67
C ILE A 412 23.98 9.72 -31.84
N ASN A 413 24.72 9.25 -32.86
CA ASN A 413 25.03 10.08 -34.03
C ASN A 413 23.77 10.57 -34.78
N SER A 414 22.70 9.76 -34.86
CA SER A 414 21.46 10.17 -35.52
C SER A 414 20.75 11.33 -34.82
N LEU A 415 20.92 11.45 -33.50
CA LEU A 415 20.42 12.56 -32.69
C LEU A 415 21.35 13.78 -32.72
N GLU A 416 22.66 13.57 -32.57
CA GLU A 416 23.68 14.63 -32.53
C GLU A 416 23.88 15.31 -33.90
N LYS A 417 23.76 14.57 -35.00
CA LYS A 417 24.00 15.04 -36.38
C LYS A 417 22.72 15.23 -37.20
N ASP A 418 21.57 15.18 -36.54
CA ASP A 418 20.22 15.41 -37.08
C ASP A 418 19.84 14.63 -38.36
N TRP A 419 20.32 13.39 -38.49
CA TRP A 419 20.06 12.50 -39.64
C TRP A 419 18.57 12.11 -39.84
N ILE A 420 17.69 12.61 -38.96
CA ILE A 420 16.26 12.29 -38.86
C ILE A 420 15.40 13.25 -39.72
N ALA A 421 15.95 14.36 -40.20
CA ALA A 421 15.22 15.40 -40.94
C ALA A 421 14.50 14.86 -42.20
N ASP A 422 15.20 14.08 -43.04
CA ASP A 422 14.63 13.51 -44.27
C ASP A 422 13.58 12.41 -44.00
N PHE A 423 13.71 11.71 -42.87
CA PHE A 423 12.82 10.61 -42.49
C PHE A 423 11.38 11.09 -42.23
N LYS A 424 11.23 12.26 -41.60
CA LYS A 424 9.93 12.91 -41.34
C LYS A 424 9.09 13.17 -42.60
N PHE A 425 9.73 13.34 -43.76
CA PHE A 425 9.02 13.58 -45.02
C PHE A 425 8.39 12.30 -45.61
N GLN A 426 9.03 11.14 -45.39
CA GLN A 426 8.55 9.87 -45.95
C GLN A 426 7.38 9.26 -45.18
N GLU A 427 7.36 9.34 -43.84
CA GLU A 427 6.22 8.81 -43.06
C GLU A 427 4.92 9.57 -43.33
N LYS A 428 4.96 10.91 -43.48
CA LYS A 428 3.78 11.72 -43.82
C LYS A 428 3.12 11.29 -45.14
N LYS A 429 3.91 10.87 -46.15
CA LYS A 429 3.36 10.34 -47.41
C LYS A 429 2.64 8.99 -47.22
N LYS A 430 3.15 8.10 -46.36
CA LYS A 430 2.51 6.80 -46.09
C LYS A 430 1.19 6.94 -45.35
N GLN A 431 1.12 7.79 -44.32
CA GLN A 431 -0.13 8.04 -43.57
C GLN A 431 -1.24 8.63 -44.44
N GLN A 432 -0.92 9.53 -45.37
CA GLN A 432 -1.92 10.07 -46.31
C GLN A 432 -2.47 9.01 -47.29
N GLN A 433 -1.72 7.94 -47.59
CA GLN A 433 -2.21 6.85 -48.42
C GLN A 433 -3.12 5.87 -47.66
N SER A 434 -2.86 5.61 -46.37
CA SER A 434 -3.69 4.69 -45.59
C SER A 434 -5.09 5.25 -45.29
N LEU A 435 -5.21 6.54 -44.92
CA LEU A 435 -6.52 7.18 -44.74
C LEU A 435 -7.39 7.09 -46.00
N LYS A 436 -6.78 7.26 -47.18
CA LYS A 436 -7.49 7.25 -48.46
C LYS A 436 -8.03 5.86 -48.82
N PHE A 437 -7.47 4.79 -48.25
CA PHE A 437 -7.94 3.42 -48.43
C PHE A 437 -9.08 3.06 -47.47
N GLN A 438 -9.05 3.56 -46.22
CA GLN A 438 -10.12 3.35 -45.24
C GLN A 438 -11.45 3.97 -45.68
N MET A 439 -11.43 5.21 -46.19
CA MET A 439 -12.65 5.89 -46.64
C MET A 439 -13.40 5.15 -47.76
N LEU A 440 -12.66 4.48 -48.66
CA LEU A 440 -13.26 3.70 -49.76
C LEU A 440 -13.93 2.42 -49.27
N GLN A 441 -13.44 1.85 -48.17
CA GLN A 441 -14.00 0.63 -47.58
C GLN A 441 -15.35 0.91 -46.89
N GLU A 442 -15.47 2.06 -46.20
CA GLU A 442 -16.70 2.48 -45.51
C GLU A 442 -17.87 2.78 -46.47
N GLU A 443 -17.61 3.19 -47.71
CA GLU A 443 -18.65 3.35 -48.75
C GLU A 443 -19.20 1.99 -49.21
N ILE A 444 -18.34 1.00 -49.43
CA ILE A 444 -18.71 -0.34 -49.91
C ILE A 444 -19.58 -1.08 -48.89
N ASP A 445 -19.30 -0.93 -47.60
CA ASP A 445 -20.02 -1.68 -46.56
C ASP A 445 -21.43 -1.11 -46.30
N LYS A 446 -21.65 0.20 -46.48
CA LYS A 446 -22.99 0.81 -46.43
C LYS A 446 -23.93 0.34 -47.54
N GLU A 447 -23.39 0.10 -48.73
CA GLU A 447 -24.18 -0.34 -49.89
C GLU A 447 -24.67 -1.79 -49.75
N LYS A 448 -23.93 -2.65 -49.02
CA LYS A 448 -24.39 -4.02 -48.69
C LYS A 448 -25.53 -4.02 -47.68
N GLU A 449 -25.45 -3.16 -46.66
CA GLU A 449 -26.41 -3.11 -45.57
C GLU A 449 -27.82 -2.69 -46.03
N SER A 450 -27.94 -1.92 -47.13
CA SER A 450 -29.24 -1.56 -47.71
C SER A 450 -29.92 -2.74 -48.41
N VAL A 451 -29.16 -3.55 -49.16
CA VAL A 451 -29.67 -4.71 -49.91
C VAL A 451 -30.17 -5.81 -48.98
N GLU A 452 -29.52 -6.02 -47.83
CA GLU A 452 -29.96 -7.01 -46.84
C GLU A 452 -31.33 -6.65 -46.21
N LYS A 453 -31.63 -5.35 -46.03
CA LYS A 453 -32.91 -4.89 -45.45
C LYS A 453 -34.11 -5.12 -46.38
N GLU A 454 -34.00 -4.75 -47.66
CA GLU A 454 -35.05 -5.05 -48.65
C GLU A 454 -35.36 -6.56 -48.75
N GLN A 455 -34.32 -7.40 -48.61
CA GLN A 455 -34.47 -8.84 -48.69
C GLN A 455 -35.21 -9.42 -47.46
N GLN A 456 -35.00 -8.84 -46.27
CA GLN A 456 -35.70 -9.22 -45.03
C GLN A 456 -37.20 -8.87 -45.09
N GLU A 457 -37.56 -7.66 -45.53
CA GLU A 457 -38.96 -7.23 -45.66
C GLU A 457 -39.76 -8.15 -46.61
N LEU A 458 -39.15 -8.53 -47.74
CA LEU A 458 -39.72 -9.49 -48.68
C LEU A 458 -39.88 -10.90 -48.09
N ASP A 459 -39.02 -11.32 -47.16
CA ASP A 459 -39.13 -12.62 -46.49
C ASP A 459 -40.23 -12.62 -45.42
N GLU A 460 -40.44 -11.52 -44.69
CA GLU A 460 -41.59 -11.39 -43.79
C GLU A 460 -42.92 -11.52 -44.52
N LEU A 461 -43.06 -10.91 -45.70
CA LEU A 461 -44.29 -10.99 -46.49
C LEU A 461 -44.58 -12.41 -46.96
N LYS A 462 -43.55 -13.23 -47.26
CA LYS A 462 -43.72 -14.66 -47.55
C LYS A 462 -44.25 -15.42 -46.33
N ILE A 463 -43.81 -15.07 -45.13
CA ILE A 463 -44.30 -15.68 -43.87
C ILE A 463 -45.76 -15.27 -43.62
N LYS A 464 -46.07 -13.98 -43.69
CA LYS A 464 -47.44 -13.44 -43.51
C LYS A 464 -48.41 -14.09 -44.52
N TYR A 465 -48.02 -14.23 -45.78
CA TYR A 465 -48.80 -14.93 -46.82
C TYR A 465 -49.09 -16.40 -46.49
N ARG A 466 -48.10 -17.15 -45.98
CA ARG A 466 -48.28 -18.58 -45.62
C ARG A 466 -49.32 -18.80 -44.52
N ASN A 467 -49.55 -17.80 -43.67
CA ASN A 467 -50.48 -17.87 -42.53
C ASN A 467 -51.94 -17.52 -42.90
N LEU A 468 -52.20 -17.04 -44.13
CA LEU A 468 -53.56 -16.75 -44.60
C LEU A 468 -54.39 -18.02 -44.85
N SER A 469 -55.72 -17.89 -44.91
CA SER A 469 -56.60 -19.03 -45.21
C SER A 469 -56.44 -19.49 -46.67
N GLU A 470 -56.71 -20.77 -46.93
CA GLU A 470 -56.65 -21.35 -48.29
C GLU A 470 -57.62 -20.70 -49.29
N LYS A 471 -58.65 -19.99 -48.80
CA LYS A 471 -59.58 -19.22 -49.64
C LYS A 471 -58.97 -17.88 -50.06
N GLU A 472 -58.28 -17.20 -49.15
CA GLU A 472 -57.61 -15.91 -49.41
C GLU A 472 -56.36 -16.10 -50.27
N LYS A 473 -55.54 -17.11 -49.95
CA LYS A 473 -54.36 -17.51 -50.75
C LYS A 473 -54.70 -17.69 -52.22
N LYS A 474 -55.75 -18.47 -52.52
CA LYS A 474 -56.19 -18.68 -53.92
C LYS A 474 -56.61 -17.40 -54.62
N LYS A 475 -57.19 -16.44 -53.91
CA LYS A 475 -57.54 -15.12 -54.48
C LYS A 475 -56.28 -14.30 -54.76
N ILE A 476 -55.39 -14.17 -53.78
CA ILE A 476 -54.11 -13.46 -53.90
C ILE A 476 -53.24 -14.05 -55.01
N GLU A 477 -53.21 -15.38 -55.16
CA GLU A 477 -52.48 -16.05 -56.25
C GLU A 477 -53.03 -15.74 -57.63
N GLN A 478 -54.36 -15.64 -57.77
CA GLN A 478 -54.98 -15.25 -59.03
C GLN A 478 -54.74 -13.78 -59.37
N ASP A 479 -54.77 -12.90 -58.38
CA ASP A 479 -54.57 -11.47 -58.58
C ASP A 479 -53.08 -11.12 -58.81
N ALA A 480 -52.15 -11.75 -58.07
CA ALA A 480 -50.71 -11.67 -58.31
C ALA A 480 -50.29 -12.27 -59.65
N LEU A 481 -50.94 -13.35 -60.12
CA LEU A 481 -50.71 -13.89 -61.46
C LEU A 481 -51.17 -12.92 -62.56
N LYS A 482 -52.30 -12.24 -62.39
CA LYS A 482 -52.76 -11.21 -63.35
C LYS A 482 -51.78 -10.04 -63.40
N ASP A 483 -51.37 -9.52 -62.25
CA ASP A 483 -50.42 -8.41 -62.15
C ASP A 483 -49.07 -8.77 -62.80
N TYR A 484 -48.55 -9.97 -62.52
CA TYR A 484 -47.32 -10.47 -63.15
C TYR A 484 -47.44 -10.66 -64.67
N LEU A 485 -48.60 -11.11 -65.17
CA LEU A 485 -48.83 -11.23 -66.62
C LEU A 485 -48.99 -9.86 -67.30
N LEU A 486 -49.55 -8.86 -66.62
CA LEU A 486 -49.61 -7.49 -67.09
C LEU A 486 -48.21 -6.86 -67.17
N GLU A 487 -47.38 -7.02 -66.14
CA GLU A 487 -45.99 -6.54 -66.14
C GLU A 487 -45.11 -7.22 -67.20
N ALA A 488 -45.33 -8.53 -67.46
CA ALA A 488 -44.60 -9.28 -68.47
C ALA A 488 -45.06 -9.00 -69.92
N GLY A 489 -46.21 -8.35 -70.11
CA GLY A 489 -46.74 -7.95 -71.43
C GLY A 489 -47.10 -9.09 -72.39
N ASN A 490 -47.02 -10.36 -71.97
CA ASN A 490 -47.41 -11.52 -72.79
C ASN A 490 -47.87 -12.73 -71.95
N GLU A 491 -48.81 -13.50 -72.50
CA GLU A 491 -49.43 -14.65 -71.82
C GLU A 491 -48.83 -16.03 -72.20
N SER A 492 -47.57 -16.06 -72.65
CA SER A 492 -46.94 -17.32 -73.08
C SER A 492 -46.88 -18.37 -71.96
N SER A 493 -46.91 -19.65 -72.33
CA SER A 493 -46.77 -20.77 -71.39
C SER A 493 -45.48 -20.70 -70.57
N THR A 494 -44.43 -20.11 -71.14
CA THR A 494 -43.14 -19.86 -70.47
C THR A 494 -43.25 -18.86 -69.32
N VAL A 495 -43.97 -17.73 -69.49
CA VAL A 495 -44.20 -16.75 -68.42
C VAL A 495 -45.05 -17.36 -67.30
N LYS A 496 -46.10 -18.11 -67.66
CA LYS A 496 -46.92 -18.84 -66.67
C LYS A 496 -46.10 -19.89 -65.89
N ARG A 497 -45.12 -20.54 -66.55
CA ARG A 497 -44.15 -21.44 -65.90
C ARG A 497 -43.16 -20.68 -65.00
N ALA A 498 -42.67 -19.51 -65.41
CA ALA A 498 -41.81 -18.66 -64.58
C ALA A 498 -42.52 -18.22 -63.29
N PHE A 499 -43.80 -17.83 -63.38
CA PHE A 499 -44.62 -17.54 -62.20
C PHE A 499 -44.70 -18.73 -61.25
N THR A 500 -44.93 -19.96 -61.75
CA THR A 500 -44.99 -21.15 -60.87
C THR A 500 -43.65 -21.46 -60.18
N LEU A 501 -42.51 -21.12 -60.78
CA LEU A 501 -41.19 -21.29 -60.16
C LEU A 501 -40.87 -20.19 -59.15
N GLY A 502 -41.17 -18.93 -59.47
CA GLY A 502 -40.92 -17.76 -58.61
C GLY A 502 -42.03 -17.45 -57.60
N LYS A 503 -43.07 -18.30 -57.53
CA LYS A 503 -44.41 -18.00 -56.98
C LYS A 503 -44.41 -17.20 -55.68
N LEU A 504 -43.71 -17.67 -54.65
CA LEU A 504 -43.67 -17.01 -53.33
C LEU A 504 -42.99 -15.62 -53.37
N SER A 505 -41.95 -15.45 -54.19
CA SER A 505 -41.24 -14.17 -54.30
C SER A 505 -42.07 -13.14 -55.08
N ILE A 506 -42.76 -13.57 -56.14
CA ILE A 506 -43.65 -12.72 -56.93
C ILE A 506 -44.87 -12.30 -56.10
N ILE A 507 -45.45 -13.23 -55.33
CA ILE A 507 -46.54 -12.92 -54.39
C ILE A 507 -46.09 -11.94 -53.31
N ALA A 508 -44.89 -12.10 -52.74
CA ALA A 508 -44.36 -11.16 -51.74
C ALA A 508 -44.22 -9.74 -52.31
N LYS A 509 -43.64 -9.60 -53.51
CA LYS A 509 -43.56 -8.30 -54.23
C LYS A 509 -44.93 -7.71 -54.52
N TYR A 510 -45.90 -8.54 -54.92
CA TYR A 510 -47.27 -8.10 -55.15
C TYR A 510 -47.94 -7.59 -53.86
N LEU A 511 -47.80 -8.33 -52.74
CA LEU A 511 -48.36 -7.97 -51.44
C LEU A 511 -47.76 -6.69 -50.86
N ASP A 512 -46.46 -6.45 -51.12
CA ASP A 512 -45.78 -5.19 -50.80
C ASP A 512 -46.33 -4.02 -51.62
N LYS A 513 -46.34 -4.19 -52.95
CA LYS A 513 -46.83 -3.22 -53.95
C LYS A 513 -48.26 -2.74 -53.65
N ILE A 514 -49.14 -3.64 -53.19
CA ILE A 514 -50.53 -3.28 -52.82
C ILE A 514 -50.72 -2.99 -51.32
N LYS A 515 -49.67 -3.09 -50.49
CA LYS A 515 -49.70 -2.91 -49.03
C LYS A 515 -50.79 -3.74 -48.33
N TYR A 516 -50.89 -5.01 -48.73
CA TYR A 516 -52.03 -5.88 -48.38
C TYR A 516 -52.27 -6.04 -46.86
N PHE A 517 -51.20 -6.02 -46.06
CA PHE A 517 -51.28 -6.20 -44.60
C PHE A 517 -51.37 -4.88 -43.82
N THR A 518 -51.54 -3.74 -44.49
CA THR A 518 -51.37 -2.42 -43.87
C THR A 518 -52.68 -1.80 -43.35
N ASP A 519 -53.84 -2.43 -43.57
CA ASP A 519 -55.13 -2.00 -43.00
C ASP A 519 -55.99 -3.18 -42.49
N LEU A 520 -55.73 -3.62 -41.25
CA LEU A 520 -56.66 -4.42 -40.43
C LEU A 520 -56.56 -4.00 -38.95
N ASN A 521 -56.77 -2.72 -38.67
CA ASN A 521 -57.04 -2.25 -37.31
C ASN A 521 -58.46 -2.67 -36.89
N ILE A 522 -58.56 -3.52 -35.86
CA ILE A 522 -59.54 -3.51 -34.75
C ILE A 522 -59.37 -4.83 -33.97
N LEU A 523 -58.66 -4.77 -32.84
CA LEU A 523 -59.02 -5.34 -31.54
C LEU A 523 -57.86 -5.11 -30.55
N GLU A 524 -58.03 -4.08 -29.70
CA GLU A 524 -57.27 -3.75 -28.48
C GLU A 524 -55.73 -3.77 -28.51
N ILE A 525 -55.15 -2.58 -28.63
CA ILE A 525 -53.73 -2.28 -28.36
C ILE A 525 -53.59 -1.85 -26.90
N VAL A 526 -52.66 -2.48 -26.16
CA VAL A 526 -51.62 -1.78 -25.37
C VAL A 526 -50.33 -2.63 -25.42
N GLU A 527 -49.31 -2.08 -26.08
CA GLU A 527 -47.86 -2.10 -25.80
C GLU A 527 -47.31 -3.18 -24.83
N ASP A 528 -46.22 -3.91 -25.09
CA ASP A 528 -45.27 -3.84 -26.21
C ASP A 528 -44.61 -5.21 -26.46
N LYS A 529 -44.19 -5.45 -27.71
CA LYS A 529 -43.34 -6.60 -28.04
C LYS A 529 -41.88 -6.20 -28.11
N ILE A 530 -41.11 -6.87 -27.25
CA ILE A 530 -39.70 -7.23 -27.39
C ILE A 530 -39.24 -7.21 -28.86
N GLU A 531 -38.27 -6.35 -29.17
CA GLU A 531 -37.37 -6.52 -30.30
C GLU A 531 -35.97 -6.91 -29.81
N VAL A 532 -35.35 -7.85 -30.51
CA VAL A 532 -34.08 -8.46 -30.11
C VAL A 532 -32.92 -7.64 -30.67
N VAL A 533 -32.28 -6.86 -29.81
CA VAL A 533 -30.97 -6.27 -30.13
C VAL A 533 -29.92 -7.40 -30.17
N ILE A 534 -29.06 -7.39 -31.19
CA ILE A 534 -27.88 -8.27 -31.25
C ILE A 534 -26.88 -7.76 -30.21
N ASP A 535 -26.85 -8.43 -29.07
CA ASP A 535 -26.35 -7.83 -27.84
C ASP A 535 -24.92 -8.31 -27.50
N ASN A 536 -23.94 -7.44 -27.76
CA ASN A 536 -22.58 -7.58 -27.25
C ASN A 536 -22.53 -7.25 -25.75
N LYS A 537 -23.26 -8.03 -24.93
CA LYS A 537 -23.36 -7.85 -23.47
C LYS A 537 -22.00 -8.02 -22.78
N LYS A 538 -21.39 -6.91 -22.39
CA LYS A 538 -20.33 -6.93 -21.36
C LYS A 538 -21.00 -7.14 -19.99
N TYR A 539 -20.97 -8.37 -19.49
CA TYR A 539 -21.34 -8.66 -18.12
C TYR A 539 -20.28 -8.14 -17.14
N LEU A 540 -20.72 -7.65 -15.99
CA LEU A 540 -19.85 -7.11 -14.96
C LEU A 540 -19.30 -8.23 -14.06
N SER A 541 -18.01 -8.14 -13.73
CA SER A 541 -17.39 -8.92 -12.65
C SER A 541 -17.92 -8.52 -11.27
N GLN A 542 -17.68 -9.33 -10.23
CA GLN A 542 -18.17 -9.03 -8.87
C GLN A 542 -17.67 -7.68 -8.32
N ASP A 543 -16.43 -7.30 -8.63
CA ASP A 543 -15.87 -6.01 -8.20
C ASP A 543 -16.41 -4.84 -9.04
N GLU A 544 -16.64 -5.03 -10.34
CA GLU A 544 -17.36 -4.04 -11.17
C GLU A 544 -18.80 -3.83 -10.67
N ILE A 545 -19.53 -4.91 -10.33
CA ILE A 545 -20.89 -4.83 -9.74
C ILE A 545 -20.84 -4.02 -8.43
N ARG A 546 -19.89 -4.31 -7.53
CA ARG A 546 -19.74 -3.58 -6.26
C ARG A 546 -19.47 -2.09 -6.48
N ASN A 547 -18.57 -1.76 -7.41
CA ASN A 547 -18.20 -0.38 -7.71
C ASN A 547 -19.37 0.38 -8.37
N GLU A 548 -20.12 -0.27 -9.25
CA GLU A 548 -21.25 0.32 -9.96
C GLU A 548 -22.43 0.57 -9.00
N ILE A 549 -22.74 -0.39 -8.11
CA ILE A 549 -23.73 -0.20 -7.03
C ILE A 549 -23.36 1.02 -6.20
N ARG A 550 -22.11 1.10 -5.73
CA ARG A 550 -21.65 2.21 -4.87
C ARG A 550 -21.77 3.55 -5.59
N THR A 551 -21.29 3.61 -6.83
CA THR A 551 -21.32 4.83 -7.65
C THR A 551 -22.75 5.30 -7.91
N LYS A 552 -23.65 4.41 -8.34
CA LYS A 552 -25.04 4.77 -8.61
C LYS A 552 -25.79 5.14 -7.33
N SER A 553 -25.61 4.38 -6.25
CA SER A 553 -26.24 4.69 -4.95
C SER A 553 -25.82 6.06 -4.43
N MET A 554 -24.52 6.36 -4.46
CA MET A 554 -23.99 7.68 -4.05
C MET A 554 -24.52 8.82 -4.95
N ASN A 555 -24.59 8.61 -6.26
CA ASN A 555 -25.18 9.59 -7.19
C ASN A 555 -26.65 9.88 -6.87
N TYR A 556 -27.47 8.84 -6.61
CA TYR A 556 -28.87 9.05 -6.22
C TYR A 556 -29.03 9.63 -4.81
N SER A 557 -28.19 9.25 -3.84
CA SER A 557 -28.15 9.86 -2.51
C SER A 557 -27.89 11.36 -2.60
N ASN A 558 -26.95 11.78 -3.46
CA ASN A 558 -26.69 13.19 -3.74
C ASN A 558 -27.88 13.91 -4.42
N ILE A 559 -28.55 13.27 -5.38
CA ILE A 559 -29.73 13.83 -6.08
C ILE A 559 -30.93 14.00 -5.13
N PHE A 560 -31.13 13.07 -4.19
CA PHE A 560 -32.27 13.08 -3.26
C PHE A 560 -31.92 13.62 -1.86
N PHE A 561 -30.71 14.15 -1.66
CA PHE A 561 -30.20 14.68 -0.39
C PHE A 561 -30.33 13.71 0.80
N PHE A 562 -30.00 12.44 0.56
CA PHE A 562 -30.08 11.40 1.59
C PHE A 562 -28.99 11.58 2.66
N GLY A 563 -29.38 11.43 3.92
CA GLY A 563 -28.46 11.36 5.06
C GLY A 563 -27.78 9.98 5.16
N VAL A 564 -26.77 9.87 6.03
CA VAL A 564 -25.95 8.66 6.20
C VAL A 564 -26.78 7.41 6.53
N GLU A 565 -27.83 7.55 7.34
CA GLU A 565 -28.75 6.45 7.68
C GLU A 565 -29.60 6.03 6.47
N GLU A 566 -30.02 6.98 5.64
CA GLU A 566 -30.85 6.75 4.46
C GLU A 566 -30.02 6.13 3.32
N GLU A 567 -28.78 6.57 3.13
CA GLU A 567 -27.81 5.94 2.22
C GLU A 567 -27.48 4.51 2.68
N THR A 568 -27.30 4.29 3.98
CA THR A 568 -27.10 2.93 4.54
C THR A 568 -28.32 2.04 4.26
N THR A 569 -29.54 2.57 4.44
CA THR A 569 -30.78 1.83 4.20
C THR A 569 -30.98 1.55 2.70
N LEU A 570 -30.59 2.49 1.82
CA LEU A 570 -30.54 2.28 0.37
C LEU A 570 -29.59 1.15 -0.02
N LEU A 571 -28.37 1.11 0.53
CA LEU A 571 -27.42 0.04 0.24
C LEU A 571 -27.91 -1.33 0.74
N LEU A 572 -28.59 -1.38 1.89
CA LEU A 572 -29.22 -2.61 2.40
C LEU A 572 -30.37 -3.08 1.49
N GLU A 573 -31.21 -2.16 1.02
CA GLU A 573 -32.35 -2.49 0.14
C GLU A 573 -31.89 -2.91 -1.27
N VAL A 574 -30.88 -2.23 -1.82
CA VAL A 574 -30.20 -2.65 -3.05
C VAL A 574 -29.61 -4.06 -2.87
N GLY A 575 -28.95 -4.32 -1.73
CA GLY A 575 -28.46 -5.65 -1.37
C GLY A 575 -29.57 -6.70 -1.29
N ARG A 576 -30.74 -6.37 -0.74
CA ARG A 576 -31.92 -7.24 -0.66
C ARG A 576 -32.46 -7.61 -2.05
N ILE A 577 -32.58 -6.63 -2.95
CA ILE A 577 -33.04 -6.84 -4.32
C ILE A 577 -32.03 -7.69 -5.10
N LEU A 578 -30.73 -7.38 -4.98
CA LEU A 578 -29.65 -8.16 -5.61
C LEU A 578 -29.60 -9.60 -5.09
N PHE A 579 -29.76 -9.83 -3.79
CA PHE A 579 -29.73 -11.17 -3.20
C PHE A 579 -30.79 -12.09 -3.84
N ASN A 580 -31.99 -11.55 -4.08
CA ASN A 580 -33.08 -12.28 -4.75
C ASN A 580 -32.84 -12.52 -6.25
N GLN A 581 -31.81 -11.91 -6.85
CA GLN A 581 -31.42 -12.05 -8.26
C GLN A 581 -30.04 -12.72 -8.42
N TYR A 582 -29.33 -13.00 -7.32
CA TYR A 582 -27.91 -13.34 -7.31
C TYR A 582 -27.56 -14.70 -7.94
N ASP A 583 -28.52 -15.63 -7.96
CA ASP A 583 -28.36 -16.97 -8.56
C ASP A 583 -28.27 -16.94 -10.11
N GLN A 584 -28.37 -15.78 -10.76
CA GLN A 584 -28.22 -15.63 -12.21
C GLN A 584 -27.10 -14.64 -12.56
N ALA A 585 -25.86 -15.15 -12.62
CA ALA A 585 -24.65 -14.38 -12.90
C ALA A 585 -24.55 -13.86 -14.36
N LYS A 586 -25.36 -12.85 -14.70
CA LYS A 586 -25.38 -12.12 -15.99
C LYS A 586 -25.81 -10.65 -15.82
N ILE A 587 -25.26 -9.97 -14.82
CA ILE A 587 -25.61 -8.56 -14.49
C ILE A 587 -24.83 -7.58 -15.38
N GLN A 588 -25.52 -6.59 -15.93
CA GLN A 588 -24.97 -5.46 -16.67
C GLN A 588 -25.05 -4.14 -15.85
N SER A 589 -24.49 -3.05 -16.36
CA SER A 589 -24.58 -1.74 -15.71
C SER A 589 -26.03 -1.25 -15.63
N GLU A 590 -26.80 -1.46 -16.70
CA GLU A 590 -28.18 -1.06 -16.86
C GLU A 590 -29.08 -1.70 -15.78
N ASP A 591 -28.89 -3.00 -15.52
CA ASP A 591 -29.60 -3.74 -14.47
C ASP A 591 -29.39 -3.10 -13.09
N ILE A 592 -28.16 -2.67 -12.79
CA ILE A 592 -27.82 -2.03 -11.50
C ILE A 592 -28.53 -0.68 -11.36
N ASP A 593 -28.72 0.09 -12.44
CA ASP A 593 -29.50 1.34 -12.37
C ASP A 593 -30.99 1.06 -12.07
N VAL A 594 -31.57 0.03 -12.70
CA VAL A 594 -32.95 -0.40 -12.43
C VAL A 594 -33.12 -0.86 -10.97
N ILE A 595 -32.16 -1.63 -10.45
CA ILE A 595 -32.16 -2.12 -9.05
C ILE A 595 -32.10 -0.95 -8.06
N VAL A 596 -31.18 0.01 -8.26
CA VAL A 596 -31.05 1.17 -7.37
C VAL A 596 -32.29 2.06 -7.43
N ARG A 597 -32.85 2.32 -8.62
CA ARG A 597 -34.14 3.05 -8.76
C ARG A 597 -35.27 2.35 -8.01
N ARG A 598 -35.36 1.02 -8.08
CA ARG A 598 -36.39 0.23 -7.38
C ARG A 598 -36.24 0.30 -5.86
N ALA A 599 -35.01 0.20 -5.34
CA ALA A 599 -34.74 0.38 -3.91
C ALA A 599 -35.20 1.77 -3.41
N ILE A 600 -34.93 2.83 -4.18
CA ILE A 600 -35.39 4.20 -3.87
C ILE A 600 -36.93 4.30 -3.87
N GLN A 601 -37.62 3.56 -4.74
CA GLN A 601 -39.09 3.52 -4.76
C GLN A 601 -39.66 2.83 -3.52
N GLU A 602 -39.07 1.71 -3.07
CA GLU A 602 -39.51 1.03 -1.83
C GLU A 602 -39.25 1.91 -0.59
N LEU A 603 -38.07 2.53 -0.47
CA LEU A 603 -37.77 3.51 0.59
C LEU A 603 -38.77 4.69 0.64
N LYS A 604 -39.28 5.11 -0.52
CA LYS A 604 -40.30 6.17 -0.61
C LYS A 604 -41.73 5.68 -0.32
N LYS A 605 -41.99 4.37 -0.34
CA LYS A 605 -43.25 3.77 0.13
C LYS A 605 -43.26 3.60 1.64
N GLU A 606 -42.14 3.17 2.25
CA GLU A 606 -42.04 3.00 3.72
C GLU A 606 -42.10 4.34 4.50
N LYS A 607 -41.98 5.48 3.80
CA LYS A 607 -42.15 6.84 4.35
C LYS A 607 -43.55 7.45 4.14
N LYS A 608 -44.55 6.66 3.77
CA LYS A 608 -45.97 7.05 3.68
C LYS A 608 -46.84 6.18 4.58
#